data_AF-A0A158K813-F1
#
_entry.id   AF-A0A158K813-F1
#
_cell.length_a   1.000
_cell.length_b   1.000
_cell.length_c   1.000
_cell.angle_alpha   90.00
_cell.angle_beta   90.00
_cell.angle_gamma   90.00
#
_symmetry.space_group_name_H-M   'P 1'
#
loop_
_entity.id
_entity.type
_entity.pdbx_description
1 polymer ?
#
loop_
_entity_poly.entity_id
_entity_poly.type
_entity_poly.pdbx_seq_one_letter_code
_entity_poly.pdbx_strand_id
1 'polypeptide(L)'
;MKIQFNFSTLLDNAGLPQRLTKELAELFNRHLSKPHSTTRVTSNAISIKTQSYRVRHLIAGFRELRKGGFALQSPWNLSEKHIAYLVKLWVEENDQAPGTVENKLTYWRTLAAWMKKHQLVGTVDDYIKRPDGYRRYYVAQEDKSWEAANVDVNQVISRLCVQDRWVAIQVELQATFGLRAQESMLLRPLQCLRVSGHLHVIDGTKGGRPRLVPIDAEWQYEVLIRAARLANPRTGSMIPEPWSLKRWYRHFYHVLQKEGITRGGLGVTVHGLRHAYLQKMYEDITGVPAPIKLPDHRPDPELHQRAMQQLVEAAGHSLAAKATAYISTFATAERLSRPVVTFEQAIAALDAANGVKSEAAKSLKISRQALYRILAKGGPLPTVTPANPAETEASPTSAPNEVLKGPPLAQTINNAAPDQLSLLAE
;
A
#
# COMPACT_ATOMS: atom_id res chain seq x y z
N MET A 1 19.13 24.29 -13.85
CA MET A 1 17.78 24.91 -13.77
C MET A 1 16.99 24.23 -12.65
N LYS A 2 16.51 24.96 -11.62
CA LYS A 2 15.68 24.35 -10.56
C LYS A 2 14.27 24.10 -11.12
N ILE A 3 13.96 22.86 -11.46
CA ILE A 3 12.61 22.49 -11.91
C ILE A 3 11.68 22.49 -10.68
N GLN A 4 10.78 23.48 -10.62
CA GLN A 4 9.86 23.68 -9.50
C GLN A 4 8.42 23.64 -9.97
N PHE A 5 7.57 22.99 -9.17
CA PHE A 5 6.14 22.97 -9.38
C PHE A 5 5.54 24.37 -9.18
N ASN A 6 4.73 24.85 -10.13
CA ASN A 6 3.96 26.08 -9.96
C ASN A 6 2.77 25.81 -9.03
N PHE A 7 2.80 26.40 -7.84
CA PHE A 7 1.81 26.19 -6.80
C PHE A 7 0.89 27.41 -6.56
N SER A 8 1.10 28.53 -7.25
CA SER A 8 0.40 29.80 -6.94
C SER A 8 -1.11 29.64 -6.99
N THR A 9 -1.65 29.10 -8.09
CA THR A 9 -3.09 28.85 -8.24
C THR A 9 -3.68 27.92 -7.16
N LEU A 10 -2.89 26.98 -6.62
CA LEU A 10 -3.37 26.11 -5.53
C LEU A 10 -3.43 26.85 -4.19
N LEU A 11 -2.47 27.74 -3.93
CA LEU A 11 -2.45 28.56 -2.72
C LEU A 11 -3.52 29.66 -2.75
N ASP A 12 -3.67 30.35 -3.88
CA ASP A 12 -4.64 31.43 -4.05
C ASP A 12 -6.07 30.92 -3.84
N ASN A 13 -6.36 29.72 -4.36
CA ASN A 13 -7.66 29.07 -4.21
C ASN A 13 -7.81 28.26 -2.90
N ALA A 14 -6.84 28.33 -1.98
CA ALA A 14 -6.87 27.52 -0.76
C ALA A 14 -7.88 28.01 0.28
N GLY A 15 -8.31 29.27 0.22
CA GLY A 15 -9.17 29.90 1.23
C GLY A 15 -8.48 30.04 2.60
N LEU A 16 -7.14 30.13 2.61
CA LEU A 16 -6.33 30.34 3.81
C LEU A 16 -6.10 31.84 4.07
N PRO A 17 -5.86 32.26 5.33
CA PRO A 17 -5.58 33.66 5.64
C PRO A 17 -4.41 34.22 4.82
N GLN A 18 -4.52 35.49 4.42
CA GLN A 18 -3.55 36.14 3.52
C GLN A 18 -2.10 36.03 4.01
N ARG A 19 -1.88 36.25 5.31
CA ARG A 19 -0.54 36.12 5.93
C ARG A 19 -0.01 34.70 5.83
N LEU A 20 -0.82 33.70 6.17
CA LEU A 20 -0.45 32.29 6.08
C LEU A 20 -0.09 31.91 4.63
N THR A 21 -0.89 32.33 3.66
CA THR A 21 -0.66 32.06 2.24
C THR A 21 0.65 32.66 1.76
N LYS A 22 0.94 33.92 2.09
CA LYS A 22 2.20 34.59 1.74
C LYS A 22 3.41 33.87 2.34
N GLU A 23 3.35 33.56 3.62
CA GLU A 23 4.43 32.91 4.35
C GLU A 23 4.69 31.46 3.87
N LEU A 24 3.64 30.71 3.53
CA LEU A 24 3.77 29.40 2.88
C LEU A 24 4.38 29.51 1.48
N ALA A 25 3.98 30.51 0.69
CA ALA A 25 4.54 30.73 -0.64
C ALA A 25 6.06 31.00 -0.56
N GLU A 26 6.52 31.78 0.43
CA GLU A 26 7.94 32.00 0.67
C GLU A 26 8.69 30.69 1.01
N LEU A 27 8.15 29.88 1.91
CA LEU A 27 8.74 28.58 2.27
C LEU A 27 8.80 27.64 1.06
N PHE A 28 7.73 27.58 0.27
CA PHE A 28 7.67 26.74 -0.92
C PHE A 28 8.68 27.21 -1.98
N ASN A 29 8.78 28.52 -2.23
CA ASN A 29 9.75 29.07 -3.17
C ASN A 29 11.20 28.74 -2.80
N ARG A 30 11.52 28.73 -1.50
CA ARG A 30 12.90 28.46 -1.03
C ARG A 30 13.25 26.98 -0.96
N HIS A 31 12.28 26.12 -0.64
CA HIS A 31 12.57 24.75 -0.21
C HIS A 31 11.83 23.63 -0.94
N LEU A 32 10.79 23.92 -1.73
CA LEU A 32 9.88 22.88 -2.23
C LEU A 32 10.59 21.80 -3.07
N SER A 33 11.54 22.19 -3.92
CA SER A 33 12.30 21.29 -4.77
C SER A 33 13.37 20.47 -4.02
N LYS A 34 13.69 20.83 -2.77
CA LYS A 34 14.74 20.18 -1.98
C LYS A 34 14.25 18.85 -1.38
N PRO A 35 15.10 17.80 -1.38
CA PRO A 35 14.83 16.59 -0.61
C PRO A 35 14.84 16.91 0.89
N HIS A 36 14.00 16.21 1.63
CA HIS A 36 14.01 16.24 3.10
C HIS A 36 14.79 15.05 3.70
N SER A 37 14.77 13.90 3.03
CA SER A 37 15.43 12.68 3.49
C SER A 37 16.96 12.86 3.54
N THR A 38 17.53 12.56 4.70
CA THR A 38 18.98 12.51 4.96
C THR A 38 19.63 11.23 4.42
N THR A 39 18.84 10.18 4.19
CA THR A 39 19.29 8.88 3.65
C THR A 39 19.31 8.81 2.12
N ARG A 40 19.04 9.94 1.44
CA ARG A 40 19.01 9.99 -0.02
C ARG A 40 20.43 10.14 -0.56
N VAL A 41 20.85 9.16 -1.37
CA VAL A 41 22.17 9.14 -2.04
C VAL A 41 22.31 10.23 -3.12
N THR A 42 21.20 10.71 -3.69
CA THR A 42 21.22 11.73 -4.76
C THR A 42 20.89 13.12 -4.23
N SER A 43 21.68 14.13 -4.60
CA SER A 43 21.41 15.55 -4.33
C SER A 43 20.33 16.16 -5.24
N ASN A 44 19.85 15.41 -6.25
CA ASN A 44 18.86 15.89 -7.22
C ASN A 44 17.56 16.39 -6.57
N ALA A 45 17.00 17.43 -7.17
CA ALA A 45 15.68 17.94 -6.83
C ALA A 45 14.62 16.81 -6.82
N ILE A 46 13.63 16.92 -5.94
CA ILE A 46 12.49 16.00 -5.96
C ILE A 46 11.61 16.27 -7.19
N SER A 47 10.95 15.24 -7.70
CA SER A 47 10.09 15.35 -8.89
C SER A 47 8.97 16.37 -8.69
N ILE A 48 8.52 17.00 -9.79
CA ILE A 48 7.34 17.90 -9.79
C ILE A 48 6.12 17.21 -9.16
N LYS A 49 5.93 15.90 -9.44
CA LYS A 49 4.86 15.09 -8.85
C LYS A 49 4.94 15.07 -7.32
N THR A 50 6.12 14.78 -6.76
CA THR A 50 6.36 14.80 -5.31
C THR A 50 6.16 16.19 -4.70
N GLN A 51 6.62 17.25 -5.37
CA GLN A 51 6.40 18.64 -4.97
C GLN A 51 4.89 18.95 -4.89
N SER A 52 4.13 18.55 -5.92
CA SER A 52 2.68 18.78 -5.98
C SER A 52 1.92 18.08 -4.85
N TYR A 53 2.30 16.83 -4.51
CA TYR A 53 1.67 16.13 -3.38
C TYR A 53 1.95 16.83 -2.06
N ARG A 54 3.21 17.22 -1.82
CA ARG A 54 3.59 17.93 -0.60
C ARG A 54 2.77 19.22 -0.44
N VAL A 55 2.68 20.04 -1.48
CA VAL A 55 1.87 21.28 -1.46
C VAL A 55 0.40 20.98 -1.19
N ARG A 56 -0.21 20.06 -1.94
CA ARG A 56 -1.64 19.74 -1.78
C ARG A 56 -1.98 19.24 -0.38
N HIS A 57 -1.16 18.34 0.19
CA HIS A 57 -1.43 17.79 1.52
C HIS A 57 -1.20 18.81 2.64
N LEU A 58 -0.20 19.70 2.51
CA LEU A 58 -0.01 20.78 3.47
C LEU A 58 -1.18 21.77 3.43
N ILE A 59 -1.60 22.20 2.24
CA ILE A 59 -2.77 23.09 2.08
C ILE A 59 -4.03 22.43 2.65
N ALA A 60 -4.29 21.17 2.28
CA ALA A 60 -5.44 20.41 2.79
C ALA A 60 -5.44 20.34 4.32
N GLY A 61 -4.28 20.04 4.91
CA GLY A 61 -4.17 19.96 6.37
C GLY A 61 -4.33 21.31 7.09
N PHE A 62 -3.90 22.43 6.52
CA PHE A 62 -4.24 23.76 7.06
C PHE A 62 -5.75 24.07 6.96
N ARG A 63 -6.42 23.61 5.91
CA ARG A 63 -7.89 23.73 5.79
C ARG A 63 -8.61 22.85 6.80
N GLU A 64 -8.14 21.62 7.01
CA GLU A 64 -8.65 20.71 8.04
C GLU A 64 -8.50 21.32 9.44
N LEU A 65 -7.34 21.92 9.75
CA LEU A 65 -7.12 22.65 11.00
C LEU A 65 -8.12 23.80 11.19
N ARG A 66 -8.35 24.60 10.14
CA ARG A 66 -9.31 25.70 10.20
C ARG A 66 -10.74 25.21 10.43
N LYS A 67 -11.15 24.12 9.78
CA LYS A 67 -12.45 23.48 10.02
C LYS A 67 -12.59 22.96 11.46
N GLY A 68 -11.49 22.48 12.03
CA GLY A 68 -11.39 22.08 13.44
C GLY A 68 -11.29 23.24 14.45
N GLY A 69 -11.51 24.49 14.03
CA GLY A 69 -11.46 25.66 14.92
C GLY A 69 -10.08 26.30 15.08
N PHE A 70 -9.03 25.80 14.41
CA PHE A 70 -7.68 26.39 14.49
C PHE A 70 -7.45 27.43 13.39
N ALA A 71 -7.65 28.71 13.72
CA ALA A 71 -7.48 29.83 12.80
C ALA A 71 -6.02 30.34 12.68
N LEU A 72 -5.10 29.45 12.29
CA LEU A 72 -3.68 29.79 12.13
C LEU A 72 -3.45 30.91 11.11
N GLN A 73 -2.81 31.99 11.53
CA GLN A 73 -2.47 33.14 10.67
C GLN A 73 -1.08 33.02 10.03
N SER A 74 -0.27 32.07 10.49
CA SER A 74 1.13 31.90 10.12
C SER A 74 1.52 30.43 10.29
N PRO A 75 2.36 29.84 9.43
CA PRO A 75 2.83 28.47 9.64
C PRO A 75 3.71 28.37 10.89
N TRP A 76 4.31 29.48 11.35
CA TRP A 76 5.06 29.52 12.61
C TRP A 76 4.18 29.39 13.86
N ASN A 77 2.86 29.61 13.75
CA ASN A 77 1.92 29.36 14.85
C ASN A 77 1.60 27.86 15.02
N LEU A 78 2.11 27.00 14.14
CA LEU A 78 1.99 25.56 14.27
C LEU A 78 2.71 25.07 15.54
N SER A 79 2.03 24.18 16.24
CA SER A 79 2.45 23.57 17.51
C SER A 79 1.92 22.14 17.60
N GLU A 80 2.39 21.35 18.56
CA GLU A 80 2.10 19.93 18.67
C GLU A 80 0.60 19.61 18.75
N LYS A 81 -0.20 20.42 19.45
CA LYS A 81 -1.66 20.25 19.54
C LYS A 81 -2.36 20.23 18.18
N HIS A 82 -1.84 20.97 17.20
CA HIS A 82 -2.40 21.00 15.84
C HIS A 82 -2.10 19.70 15.11
N ILE A 83 -0.89 19.16 15.28
CA ILE A 83 -0.52 17.86 14.72
C ILE A 83 -1.33 16.75 15.37
N ALA A 84 -1.48 16.78 16.69
CA ALA A 84 -2.31 15.84 17.43
C ALA A 84 -3.76 15.83 16.92
N TYR A 85 -4.36 17.01 16.74
CA TYR A 85 -5.69 17.13 16.15
C TYR A 85 -5.78 16.49 14.76
N LEU A 86 -4.83 16.79 13.87
CA LEU A 86 -4.81 16.23 12.52
C LEU A 86 -4.66 14.70 12.52
N VAL A 87 -3.79 14.16 13.37
CA VAL A 87 -3.60 12.71 13.48
C VAL A 87 -4.89 12.05 13.98
N LYS A 88 -5.53 12.61 15.01
CA LYS A 88 -6.82 12.14 15.50
C LYS A 88 -7.88 12.16 14.41
N LEU A 89 -8.05 13.30 13.73
CA LEU A 89 -8.97 13.48 12.61
C LEU A 89 -8.72 12.44 11.49
N TRP A 90 -7.47 12.21 11.10
CA TRP A 90 -7.18 11.28 10.01
C TRP A 90 -7.39 9.82 10.38
N VAL A 91 -7.05 9.43 11.60
CA VAL A 91 -7.11 8.03 12.04
C VAL A 91 -8.50 7.66 12.55
N GLU A 92 -9.07 8.45 13.44
CA GLU A 92 -10.30 8.09 14.15
C GLU A 92 -11.56 8.51 13.41
N GLU A 93 -11.56 9.69 12.77
CA GLU A 93 -12.76 10.22 12.11
C GLU A 93 -12.84 9.88 10.62
N ASN A 94 -11.69 9.90 9.91
CA ASN A 94 -11.65 9.65 8.47
C ASN A 94 -11.23 8.22 8.09
N ASP A 95 -10.91 7.36 9.07
CA ASP A 95 -10.46 5.98 8.88
C ASP A 95 -9.37 5.83 7.78
N GLN A 96 -8.41 6.77 7.76
CA GLN A 96 -7.37 6.75 6.73
C GLN A 96 -6.35 5.67 7.02
N ALA A 97 -5.96 4.91 6.00
CA ALA A 97 -4.98 3.84 6.15
C ALA A 97 -3.63 4.32 6.76
N PRO A 98 -2.91 3.46 7.53
CA PRO A 98 -1.65 3.80 8.21
C PRO A 98 -0.61 4.47 7.31
N GLY A 99 -0.42 3.92 6.10
CA GLY A 99 0.53 4.46 5.13
C GLY A 99 0.18 5.87 4.66
N THR A 100 -1.12 6.21 4.58
CA THR A 100 -1.60 7.53 4.21
C THR A 100 -1.25 8.55 5.29
N VAL A 101 -1.57 8.23 6.55
CA VAL A 101 -1.32 9.10 7.70
C VAL A 101 0.18 9.34 7.91
N GLU A 102 0.98 8.28 7.85
CA GLU A 102 2.43 8.40 7.98
C GLU A 102 3.05 9.25 6.86
N ASN A 103 2.56 9.11 5.62
CA ASN A 103 3.02 9.95 4.51
C ASN A 103 2.62 11.42 4.68
N LYS A 104 1.41 11.70 5.18
CA LYS A 104 0.99 13.07 5.54
C LYS A 104 1.93 13.65 6.60
N LEU A 105 2.23 12.89 7.66
CA LEU A 105 3.19 13.30 8.70
C LEU A 105 4.59 13.57 8.13
N THR A 106 5.05 12.82 7.11
CA THR A 106 6.30 13.14 6.41
C THR A 106 6.28 14.54 5.77
N TYR A 107 5.16 14.96 5.19
CA TYR A 107 5.04 16.33 4.65
C TYR A 107 5.06 17.38 5.75
N TRP A 108 4.38 17.13 6.87
CA TRP A 108 4.41 18.02 8.04
C TRP A 108 5.79 18.13 8.68
N ARG A 109 6.53 17.02 8.83
CA ARG A 109 7.95 17.04 9.26
C ARG A 109 8.81 17.86 8.31
N THR A 110 8.56 17.75 7.01
CA THR A 110 9.28 18.55 6.02
C THR A 110 9.01 20.05 6.22
N LEU A 111 7.74 20.45 6.40
CA LEU A 111 7.39 21.85 6.68
C LEU A 111 8.01 22.33 8.00
N ALA A 112 7.93 21.53 9.05
CA ALA A 112 8.53 21.83 10.35
C ALA A 112 10.04 22.06 10.25
N ALA A 113 10.74 21.22 9.48
CA ALA A 113 12.17 21.39 9.22
C ALA A 113 12.48 22.69 8.46
N TRP A 114 11.65 23.12 7.50
CA TRP A 114 11.83 24.42 6.83
C TRP A 114 11.69 25.60 7.79
N MET A 115 10.87 25.46 8.83
CA MET A 115 10.71 26.43 9.91
C MET A 115 11.75 26.27 11.05
N LYS A 116 12.72 25.35 10.90
CA LYS A 116 13.71 24.97 11.93
C LYS A 116 13.09 24.43 13.23
N LYS A 117 11.87 23.89 13.18
CA LYS A 117 11.18 23.24 14.30
C LYS A 117 11.25 21.72 14.19
N HIS A 118 12.46 21.16 14.20
CA HIS A 118 12.69 19.74 13.85
C HIS A 118 11.95 18.72 14.74
N GLN A 119 11.66 19.09 16.00
CA GLN A 119 11.01 18.21 16.98
C GLN A 119 9.48 18.37 17.02
N LEU A 120 8.90 19.22 16.18
CA LEU A 120 7.47 19.57 16.25
C LEU A 120 6.51 18.43 15.88
N VAL A 121 6.97 17.47 15.07
CA VAL A 121 6.11 16.44 14.48
C VAL A 121 6.64 15.06 14.84
N GLY A 122 6.03 14.47 15.87
CA GLY A 122 6.25 13.11 16.36
C GLY A 122 5.69 12.04 15.43
N THR A 123 5.73 10.81 15.91
CA THR A 123 5.11 9.60 15.33
C THR A 123 3.62 9.54 15.64
N VAL A 124 2.89 8.59 15.02
CA VAL A 124 1.45 8.42 15.29
C VAL A 124 1.21 8.08 16.77
N ASP A 125 2.10 7.27 17.36
CA ASP A 125 1.98 6.79 18.74
C ASP A 125 2.18 7.90 19.78
N ASP A 126 2.78 9.03 19.40
CA ASP A 126 2.94 10.20 20.28
C ASP A 126 1.61 10.96 20.46
N TYR A 127 0.59 10.68 19.63
CA TYR A 127 -0.66 11.44 19.59
C TYR A 127 -1.91 10.62 19.91
N ILE A 128 -1.91 9.34 19.56
CA ILE A 128 -3.05 8.45 19.74
C ILE A 128 -2.60 7.03 20.13
N LYS A 129 -3.48 6.29 20.80
CA LYS A 129 -3.39 4.83 20.85
C LYS A 129 -3.93 4.29 19.53
N ARG A 130 -3.08 3.66 18.72
CA ARG A 130 -3.50 3.10 17.42
C ARG A 130 -4.63 2.08 17.60
N PRO A 131 -5.64 2.08 16.72
CA PRO A 131 -6.61 0.98 16.66
C PRO A 131 -5.91 -0.37 16.45
N ASP A 132 -6.56 -1.46 16.86
CA ASP A 132 -6.00 -2.79 16.69
C ASP A 132 -5.76 -3.10 15.21
N GLY A 133 -4.60 -3.67 14.89
CA GLY A 133 -4.19 -3.93 13.51
C GLY A 133 -3.77 -2.70 12.69
N TYR A 134 -3.90 -1.47 13.22
CA TYR A 134 -3.56 -0.24 12.51
C TYR A 134 -2.04 -0.02 12.42
N ARG A 135 -1.39 -0.71 11.48
CA ARG A 135 0.07 -0.65 11.28
C ARG A 135 0.45 -0.64 9.81
N ARG A 136 1.52 0.08 9.51
CA ARG A 136 2.17 0.02 8.19
C ARG A 136 3.23 -1.07 8.19
N TYR A 137 3.16 -1.95 7.21
CA TYR A 137 4.17 -2.98 6.96
C TYR A 137 4.95 -2.67 5.69
N TYR A 138 6.27 -2.79 5.76
CA TYR A 138 7.18 -2.62 4.62
C TYR A 138 7.56 -3.96 3.97
N VAL A 139 7.38 -5.05 4.70
CA VAL A 139 7.51 -6.44 4.24
C VAL A 139 6.13 -6.91 3.78
N ALA A 140 6.06 -7.66 2.68
CA ALA A 140 4.79 -8.22 2.19
C ALA A 140 4.09 -9.05 3.28
N GLN A 141 2.81 -8.76 3.52
CA GLN A 141 1.97 -9.46 4.50
C GLN A 141 0.98 -10.43 3.86
N GLU A 142 0.77 -10.30 2.56
CA GLU A 142 -0.11 -11.14 1.76
C GLU A 142 0.53 -11.28 0.37
N ASP A 143 0.21 -12.36 -0.33
CA ASP A 143 0.58 -12.48 -1.74
C ASP A 143 -0.37 -11.60 -2.58
N LYS A 144 0.22 -10.66 -3.30
CA LYS A 144 -0.48 -9.70 -4.17
C LYS A 144 -0.42 -10.09 -5.65
N SER A 145 0.15 -11.26 -5.96
CA SER A 145 0.14 -11.84 -7.29
C SER A 145 -1.29 -12.08 -7.75
N TRP A 146 -1.50 -12.13 -9.08
CA TRP A 146 -2.80 -12.48 -9.63
C TRP A 146 -3.13 -13.97 -9.42
N GLU A 147 -2.09 -14.80 -9.40
CA GLU A 147 -2.17 -16.23 -9.10
C GLU A 147 -2.81 -16.47 -7.72
N ALA A 148 -2.40 -15.74 -6.68
CA ALA A 148 -2.98 -15.86 -5.34
C ALA A 148 -4.48 -15.51 -5.28
N ALA A 149 -4.96 -14.69 -6.23
CA ALA A 149 -6.37 -14.35 -6.38
C ALA A 149 -7.11 -15.24 -7.39
N ASN A 150 -6.46 -16.29 -7.91
CA ASN A 150 -6.98 -17.17 -8.96
C ASN A 150 -7.40 -16.43 -10.24
N VAL A 151 -6.71 -15.34 -10.58
CA VAL A 151 -6.97 -14.56 -11.80
C VAL A 151 -6.03 -15.00 -12.92
N ASP A 152 -6.62 -15.55 -14.00
CA ASP A 152 -5.87 -15.92 -15.21
C ASP A 152 -5.45 -14.66 -16.00
N VAL A 153 -4.14 -14.43 -16.05
CA VAL A 153 -3.51 -13.29 -16.74
C VAL A 153 -3.82 -13.31 -18.24
N ASN A 154 -3.77 -14.47 -18.90
CA ASN A 154 -3.96 -14.61 -20.35
C ASN A 154 -5.43 -14.38 -20.73
N GLN A 155 -6.36 -14.85 -19.90
CA GLN A 155 -7.78 -14.60 -20.10
C GLN A 155 -8.08 -13.09 -20.02
N VAL A 156 -7.54 -12.40 -19.02
CA VAL A 156 -7.69 -10.95 -18.86
C VAL A 156 -7.07 -10.18 -20.02
N ILE A 157 -5.86 -10.56 -20.47
CA ILE A 157 -5.21 -9.93 -21.63
C ILE A 157 -6.07 -10.10 -22.89
N SER A 158 -6.70 -11.25 -23.07
CA SER A 158 -7.58 -11.52 -24.20
C SER A 158 -8.82 -10.63 -24.19
N ARG A 159 -9.48 -10.46 -23.02
CA ARG A 159 -10.59 -9.49 -22.87
C ARG A 159 -10.15 -8.06 -23.13
N LEU A 160 -9.02 -7.66 -22.56
CA LEU A 160 -8.42 -6.34 -22.81
C LEU A 160 -8.09 -6.13 -24.29
N CYS A 161 -7.65 -7.17 -25.02
CA CYS A 161 -7.30 -7.04 -26.44
C CYS A 161 -8.51 -6.66 -27.29
N VAL A 162 -9.69 -7.22 -26.97
CA VAL A 162 -10.96 -6.88 -27.62
C VAL A 162 -11.38 -5.44 -27.30
N GLN A 163 -11.15 -4.98 -26.07
CA GLN A 163 -11.58 -3.66 -25.63
C GLN A 163 -10.61 -2.53 -26.01
N ASP A 164 -9.32 -2.72 -25.74
CA ASP A 164 -8.23 -1.79 -25.99
C ASP A 164 -6.88 -2.53 -26.10
N ARG A 165 -6.46 -2.76 -27.34
CA ARG A 165 -5.20 -3.46 -27.67
C ARG A 165 -3.93 -2.80 -27.09
N TRP A 166 -3.91 -1.48 -26.87
CA TRP A 166 -2.74 -0.81 -26.29
C TRP A 166 -2.67 -1.03 -24.78
N VAL A 167 -3.81 -1.01 -24.09
CA VAL A 167 -3.86 -1.39 -22.68
C VAL A 167 -3.48 -2.87 -22.53
N ALA A 168 -3.99 -3.75 -23.39
CA ALA A 168 -3.68 -5.18 -23.38
C ALA A 168 -2.18 -5.46 -23.47
N ILE A 169 -1.49 -4.93 -24.50
CA ILE A 169 -0.04 -5.14 -24.65
C ILE A 169 0.76 -4.48 -23.52
N GLN A 170 0.30 -3.37 -22.94
CA GLN A 170 0.96 -2.74 -21.79
C GLN A 170 0.78 -3.56 -20.50
N VAL A 171 -0.34 -4.27 -20.33
CA VAL A 171 -0.53 -5.24 -19.23
C VAL A 171 0.34 -6.48 -19.46
N GLU A 172 0.40 -6.98 -20.70
CA GLU A 172 1.25 -8.10 -21.08
C GLU A 172 2.75 -7.82 -20.87
N LEU A 173 3.22 -6.61 -21.20
CA LEU A 173 4.58 -6.15 -20.91
C LEU A 173 4.87 -6.11 -19.39
N GLN A 174 3.88 -5.77 -18.56
CA GLN A 174 4.02 -5.78 -17.10
C GLN A 174 4.09 -7.20 -16.55
N ALA A 175 3.28 -8.13 -17.08
CA ALA A 175 3.36 -9.54 -16.72
C ALA A 175 4.70 -10.17 -17.14
N THR A 176 5.16 -9.86 -18.36
CA THR A 176 6.35 -10.46 -18.97
C THR A 176 7.67 -9.99 -18.35
N PHE A 177 7.80 -8.68 -18.08
CA PHE A 177 9.06 -8.05 -17.65
C PHE A 177 8.98 -7.39 -16.27
N GLY A 178 7.88 -7.63 -15.56
CA GLY A 178 7.59 -7.03 -14.27
C GLY A 178 7.55 -5.50 -14.32
N LEU A 179 7.25 -4.85 -15.45
CA LEU A 179 7.28 -3.38 -15.56
C LEU A 179 6.29 -2.70 -14.61
N ARG A 180 6.56 -1.45 -14.23
CA ARG A 180 5.52 -0.59 -13.63
C ARG A 180 4.58 -0.11 -14.75
N ALA A 181 3.35 0.28 -14.40
CA ALA A 181 2.39 0.80 -15.38
C ALA A 181 2.95 1.99 -16.18
N GLN A 182 3.60 2.95 -15.53
CA GLN A 182 4.20 4.06 -16.25
C GLN A 182 5.42 3.64 -17.11
N GLU A 183 6.18 2.62 -16.67
CA GLU A 183 7.30 2.07 -17.46
C GLU A 183 6.77 1.35 -18.72
N SER A 184 5.69 0.58 -18.64
CA SER A 184 5.11 -0.08 -19.80
C SER A 184 4.52 0.90 -20.80
N MET A 185 3.91 2.00 -20.34
CA MET A 185 3.40 3.08 -21.20
C MET A 185 4.53 3.80 -21.95
N LEU A 186 5.63 4.10 -21.26
CA LEU A 186 6.74 4.88 -21.83
C LEU A 186 7.80 4.02 -22.51
N LEU A 187 7.71 2.69 -22.40
CA LEU A 187 8.64 1.77 -23.02
C LEU A 187 8.78 2.06 -24.51
N ARG A 188 10.01 2.05 -25.01
CA ARG A 188 10.32 2.12 -26.43
C ARG A 188 10.94 0.78 -26.86
N PRO A 189 10.15 -0.20 -27.30
CA PRO A 189 10.61 -1.59 -27.44
C PRO A 189 11.92 -1.73 -28.24
N LEU A 190 12.02 -1.05 -29.38
CA LEU A 190 13.20 -1.11 -30.25
C LEU A 190 14.44 -0.43 -29.66
N GLN A 191 14.27 0.63 -28.86
CA GLN A 191 15.39 1.38 -28.26
C GLN A 191 15.86 0.76 -26.94
N CYS A 192 14.95 0.09 -26.23
CA CYS A 192 15.22 -0.52 -24.93
C CYS A 192 15.86 -1.91 -25.06
N LEU A 193 15.72 -2.60 -26.20
CA LEU A 193 16.34 -3.91 -26.41
C LEU A 193 17.86 -3.79 -26.56
N ARG A 194 18.62 -4.59 -25.82
CA ARG A 194 20.09 -4.65 -25.86
C ARG A 194 20.55 -5.97 -26.49
N VAL A 195 21.67 -5.92 -27.20
CA VAL A 195 22.33 -7.10 -27.78
C VAL A 195 22.70 -8.14 -26.71
N SER A 196 22.89 -7.70 -25.46
CA SER A 196 23.16 -8.57 -24.31
C SER A 196 21.96 -9.42 -23.84
N GLY A 197 20.83 -9.43 -24.55
CA GLY A 197 19.63 -10.16 -24.12
C GLY A 197 18.92 -9.53 -22.92
N HIS A 198 18.96 -8.20 -22.82
CA HIS A 198 18.34 -7.46 -21.72
C HIS A 198 17.45 -6.33 -22.25
N LEU A 199 16.39 -6.03 -21.51
CA LEU A 199 15.56 -4.86 -21.69
C LEU A 199 16.04 -3.72 -20.78
N HIS A 200 16.55 -2.65 -21.37
CA HIS A 200 17.01 -1.46 -20.67
C HIS A 200 15.86 -0.48 -20.43
N VAL A 201 15.29 -0.53 -19.23
CA VAL A 201 14.14 0.29 -18.81
C VAL A 201 14.65 1.61 -18.26
N ILE A 202 14.39 2.70 -18.98
CA ILE A 202 14.88 4.05 -18.66
C ILE A 202 13.70 4.96 -18.29
N ASP A 203 12.76 5.11 -19.23
CA ASP A 203 11.62 6.01 -19.08
C ASP A 203 10.56 5.44 -18.13
N GLY A 204 9.92 6.33 -17.36
CA GLY A 204 8.90 5.95 -16.39
C GLY A 204 9.43 5.34 -15.08
N THR A 205 10.74 5.11 -15.00
CA THR A 205 11.37 4.57 -13.79
C THR A 205 11.21 5.49 -12.58
N LYS A 206 10.98 4.89 -11.41
CA LYS A 206 10.80 5.63 -10.16
C LYS A 206 12.10 6.36 -9.80
N GLY A 207 12.03 7.69 -9.75
CA GLY A 207 13.19 8.53 -9.45
C GLY A 207 14.19 8.68 -10.60
N GLY A 208 13.82 8.27 -11.82
CA GLY A 208 14.68 8.38 -13.01
C GLY A 208 15.90 7.46 -12.95
N ARG A 209 15.77 6.30 -12.30
CA ARG A 209 16.85 5.31 -12.15
C ARG A 209 16.65 4.20 -13.16
N PRO A 210 17.49 4.13 -14.21
CA PRO A 210 17.42 3.03 -15.17
C PRO A 210 17.66 1.69 -14.49
N ARG A 211 17.12 0.63 -15.07
CA ARG A 211 17.37 -0.76 -14.67
C ARG A 211 17.40 -1.68 -15.89
N LEU A 212 18.10 -2.79 -15.75
CA LEU A 212 18.11 -3.87 -16.73
C LEU A 212 17.14 -4.97 -16.28
N VAL A 213 16.44 -5.55 -17.24
CA VAL A 213 15.58 -6.72 -17.05
C VAL A 213 16.07 -7.82 -17.98
N PRO A 214 16.37 -9.03 -17.47
CA PRO A 214 16.81 -10.13 -18.32
C PRO A 214 15.69 -10.58 -19.27
N ILE A 215 16.09 -11.12 -20.42
CA ILE A 215 15.20 -11.78 -21.38
C ILE A 215 15.69 -13.22 -21.53
N ASP A 216 15.07 -14.12 -20.80
CA ASP A 216 15.53 -15.49 -20.58
C ASP A 216 14.81 -16.52 -21.46
N ALA A 217 13.80 -16.10 -22.22
CA ALA A 217 13.03 -16.98 -23.10
C ALA A 217 12.63 -16.33 -24.43
N GLU A 218 12.61 -17.14 -25.49
CA GLU A 218 12.32 -16.70 -26.87
C GLU A 218 10.94 -16.00 -26.99
N TRP A 219 9.91 -16.53 -26.33
CA TRP A 219 8.56 -15.96 -26.38
C TRP A 219 8.49 -14.52 -25.83
N GLN A 220 9.44 -14.09 -24.99
CA GLN A 220 9.49 -12.72 -24.50
C GLN A 220 9.87 -11.74 -25.62
N TYR A 221 10.69 -12.17 -26.59
CA TYR A 221 10.99 -11.38 -27.78
C TYR A 221 9.73 -11.21 -28.65
N GLU A 222 8.87 -12.22 -28.75
CA GLU A 222 7.59 -12.11 -29.47
C GLU A 222 6.65 -11.05 -28.86
N VAL A 223 6.63 -10.94 -27.53
CA VAL A 223 5.91 -9.85 -26.85
C VAL A 223 6.48 -8.48 -27.24
N LEU A 224 7.81 -8.34 -27.27
CA LEU A 224 8.47 -7.10 -27.68
C LEU A 224 8.24 -6.76 -29.15
N ILE A 225 8.20 -7.76 -30.04
CA ILE A 225 7.89 -7.56 -31.47
C ILE A 225 6.45 -7.06 -31.63
N ARG A 226 5.47 -7.68 -30.94
CA ARG A 226 4.08 -7.20 -30.94
C ARG A 226 3.97 -5.78 -30.38
N ALA A 227 4.69 -5.48 -29.29
CA ALA A 227 4.75 -4.14 -28.73
C ALA A 227 5.36 -3.13 -29.71
N ALA A 228 6.47 -3.47 -30.36
CA ALA A 228 7.14 -2.60 -31.34
C ALA A 228 6.23 -2.24 -32.52
N ARG A 229 5.40 -3.18 -33.00
CA ARG A 229 4.41 -2.94 -34.06
C ARG A 229 3.30 -1.97 -33.65
N LEU A 230 2.98 -1.88 -32.35
CA LEU A 230 1.97 -0.97 -31.80
C LEU A 230 2.54 0.34 -31.26
N ALA A 231 3.87 0.44 -31.19
CA ALA A 231 4.56 1.61 -30.68
C ALA A 231 4.23 2.86 -31.51
N ASN A 232 4.20 3.99 -30.83
CA ASN A 232 3.95 5.28 -31.45
C ASN A 232 5.02 5.56 -32.52
N PRO A 233 4.64 5.82 -33.79
CA PRO A 233 5.61 6.00 -34.86
C PRO A 233 6.46 7.27 -34.69
N ARG A 234 5.97 8.29 -34.00
CA ARG A 234 6.69 9.55 -33.77
C ARG A 234 7.65 9.47 -32.58
N THR A 235 7.20 8.90 -31.45
CA THR A 235 7.98 8.90 -30.20
C THR A 235 8.68 7.57 -29.92
N GLY A 236 8.29 6.50 -30.60
CA GLY A 236 8.69 5.12 -30.34
C GLY A 236 8.11 4.53 -29.05
N SER A 237 7.34 5.30 -28.25
CA SER A 237 6.80 4.83 -26.97
C SER A 237 5.51 4.04 -27.12
N MET A 238 5.11 3.27 -26.11
CA MET A 238 3.81 2.59 -26.10
C MET A 238 2.58 3.50 -25.90
N ILE A 239 2.75 4.82 -25.70
CA ILE A 239 1.63 5.77 -25.65
C ILE A 239 1.11 6.06 -27.06
N PRO A 240 -0.14 5.69 -27.42
CA PRO A 240 -0.67 5.96 -28.75
C PRO A 240 -0.91 7.45 -29.01
N GLU A 241 -0.85 7.87 -30.28
CA GLU A 241 -1.27 9.22 -30.66
C GLU A 241 -2.80 9.39 -30.54
N PRO A 242 -3.31 10.60 -30.23
CA PRO A 242 -2.58 11.83 -29.87
C PRO A 242 -2.42 12.01 -28.35
N TRP A 243 -2.35 10.92 -27.58
CA TRP A 243 -2.46 10.99 -26.14
C TRP A 243 -1.19 11.54 -25.48
N SER A 244 -1.36 12.41 -24.49
CA SER A 244 -0.29 12.72 -23.54
C SER A 244 -0.25 11.67 -22.44
N LEU A 245 0.91 11.48 -21.79
CA LEU A 245 1.06 10.55 -20.67
C LEU A 245 -0.01 10.76 -19.58
N LYS A 246 -0.33 12.01 -19.23
CA LYS A 246 -1.34 12.30 -18.21
C LYS A 246 -2.74 11.81 -18.62
N ARG A 247 -3.12 12.00 -19.88
CA ARG A 247 -4.43 11.54 -20.38
C ARG A 247 -4.43 10.03 -20.54
N TRP A 248 -3.37 9.46 -21.11
CA TRP A 248 -3.23 8.02 -21.32
C TRP A 248 -3.24 7.25 -20.00
N TYR A 249 -2.52 7.73 -18.98
CA TYR A 249 -2.51 7.10 -17.65
C TYR A 249 -3.91 7.00 -17.05
N ARG A 250 -4.76 8.04 -17.22
CA ARG A 250 -6.15 8.01 -16.75
C ARG A 250 -6.98 7.01 -17.55
N HIS A 251 -6.83 7.01 -18.87
CA HIS A 251 -7.53 6.08 -19.76
C HIS A 251 -7.16 4.63 -19.46
N PHE A 252 -5.88 4.32 -19.32
CA PHE A 252 -5.38 3.00 -18.95
C PHE A 252 -6.05 2.50 -17.66
N TYR A 253 -6.02 3.29 -16.58
CA TYR A 253 -6.64 2.88 -15.32
C TYR A 253 -8.18 2.81 -15.38
N HIS A 254 -8.82 3.61 -16.24
CA HIS A 254 -10.27 3.52 -16.50
C HIS A 254 -10.64 2.20 -17.19
N VAL A 255 -9.84 1.78 -18.19
CA VAL A 255 -10.01 0.48 -18.87
C VAL A 255 -9.81 -0.66 -17.88
N LEU A 256 -8.75 -0.63 -17.07
CA LEU A 256 -8.51 -1.63 -16.03
C LEU A 256 -9.68 -1.72 -15.04
N GLN A 257 -10.23 -0.58 -14.62
CA GLN A 257 -11.38 -0.54 -13.73
C GLN A 257 -12.63 -1.19 -14.35
N LYS A 258 -12.88 -0.94 -15.64
CA LYS A 258 -13.99 -1.56 -16.36
C LYS A 258 -13.87 -3.08 -16.46
N GLU A 259 -12.66 -3.60 -16.59
CA GLU A 259 -12.37 -5.05 -16.56
C GLU A 259 -12.31 -5.64 -15.14
N GLY A 260 -12.64 -4.85 -14.12
CA GLY A 260 -12.66 -5.29 -12.72
C GLY A 260 -11.28 -5.45 -12.09
N ILE A 261 -10.19 -5.00 -12.75
CA ILE A 261 -8.81 -5.09 -12.25
C ILE A 261 -8.58 -4.02 -11.17
N THR A 262 -9.27 -4.22 -10.05
CA THR A 262 -9.23 -3.40 -8.84
C THR A 262 -9.35 -4.31 -7.62
N ARG A 263 -8.93 -3.82 -6.45
CA ARG A 263 -9.09 -4.57 -5.19
C ARG A 263 -10.54 -4.96 -4.88
N GLY A 264 -11.50 -4.11 -5.24
CA GLY A 264 -12.92 -4.38 -5.00
C GLY A 264 -13.59 -5.23 -6.09
N GLY A 265 -12.97 -5.37 -7.26
CA GLY A 265 -13.47 -6.21 -8.35
C GLY A 265 -12.88 -7.62 -8.25
N LEU A 266 -11.84 -7.88 -9.03
CA LEU A 266 -11.13 -9.16 -9.08
C LEU A 266 -10.16 -9.40 -7.90
N GLY A 267 -10.17 -8.55 -6.88
CA GLY A 267 -9.21 -8.65 -5.76
C GLY A 267 -7.77 -8.24 -6.10
N VAL A 268 -7.49 -7.88 -7.36
CA VAL A 268 -6.12 -7.63 -7.85
C VAL A 268 -5.93 -6.19 -8.32
N THR A 269 -4.67 -5.78 -8.44
CA THR A 269 -4.30 -4.57 -9.19
C THR A 269 -3.25 -4.94 -10.23
N VAL A 270 -3.07 -4.11 -11.26
CA VAL A 270 -2.03 -4.37 -12.28
C VAL A 270 -0.62 -4.45 -11.69
N HIS A 271 -0.37 -3.80 -10.54
CA HIS A 271 0.90 -3.91 -9.83
C HIS A 271 1.16 -5.33 -9.28
N GLY A 272 0.11 -6.14 -9.08
CA GLY A 272 0.23 -7.54 -8.72
C GLY A 272 1.00 -8.39 -9.75
N LEU A 273 1.00 -8.00 -11.01
CA LEU A 273 1.82 -8.65 -12.05
C LEU A 273 3.32 -8.51 -11.78
N ARG A 274 3.74 -7.35 -11.26
CA ARG A 274 5.12 -7.13 -10.83
C ARG A 274 5.49 -7.97 -9.61
N HIS A 275 4.55 -8.18 -8.69
CA HIS A 275 4.74 -9.11 -7.57
C HIS A 275 4.98 -10.53 -8.11
N ALA A 276 4.08 -11.02 -8.98
CA ALA A 276 4.20 -12.34 -9.60
C ALA A 276 5.55 -12.52 -10.33
N TYR A 277 5.96 -11.53 -11.14
CA TYR A 277 7.24 -11.56 -11.85
C TYR A 277 8.45 -11.71 -10.90
N LEU A 278 8.51 -10.91 -9.83
CA LEU A 278 9.64 -10.95 -8.90
C LEU A 278 9.64 -12.19 -7.99
N GLN A 279 8.45 -12.72 -7.68
CA GLN A 279 8.31 -13.99 -6.97
C GLN A 279 8.76 -15.16 -7.85
N LYS A 280 8.36 -15.18 -9.12
CA LYS A 280 8.79 -16.19 -10.09
C LYS A 280 10.31 -16.14 -10.29
N MET A 281 10.88 -14.96 -10.49
CA MET A 281 12.34 -14.79 -10.59
C MET A 281 13.06 -15.39 -9.37
N TYR A 282 12.53 -15.17 -8.16
CA TYR A 282 13.11 -15.75 -6.95
C TYR A 282 13.07 -17.28 -6.99
N GLU A 283 11.94 -17.85 -7.41
CA GLU A 283 11.76 -19.29 -7.54
C GLU A 283 12.66 -19.91 -8.62
N ASP A 284 12.77 -19.27 -9.79
CA ASP A 284 13.64 -19.72 -10.88
C ASP A 284 15.12 -19.78 -10.46
N ILE A 285 15.57 -18.87 -9.58
CA ILE A 285 16.96 -18.83 -9.09
C ILE A 285 17.19 -19.83 -7.94
N THR A 286 16.21 -19.99 -7.05
CA THR A 286 16.38 -20.73 -5.80
C THR A 286 15.84 -22.15 -5.83
N GLY A 287 14.99 -22.47 -6.80
CA GLY A 287 14.19 -23.70 -6.85
C GLY A 287 13.06 -23.75 -5.81
N VAL A 288 12.83 -22.68 -5.05
CA VAL A 288 11.86 -22.64 -3.94
C VAL A 288 10.93 -21.44 -4.10
N PRO A 289 9.61 -21.59 -3.89
CA PRO A 289 8.69 -20.47 -3.93
C PRO A 289 9.10 -19.33 -2.99
N ALA A 290 8.77 -18.09 -3.39
CA ALA A 290 9.00 -16.91 -2.56
C ALA A 290 8.41 -17.07 -1.15
N PRO A 291 9.05 -16.54 -0.08
CA PRO A 291 8.57 -16.72 1.30
C PRO A 291 7.10 -16.39 1.53
N ILE A 292 6.56 -15.39 0.82
CA ILE A 292 5.16 -14.99 0.91
C ILE A 292 4.17 -16.09 0.47
N LYS A 293 4.62 -17.03 -0.37
CA LYS A 293 3.86 -18.22 -0.80
C LYS A 293 3.95 -19.39 0.20
N LEU A 294 4.59 -19.18 1.35
CA LEU A 294 4.72 -20.16 2.45
C LEU A 294 5.32 -21.51 1.99
N PRO A 295 6.53 -21.52 1.40
CA PRO A 295 7.19 -22.78 1.03
C PRO A 295 7.44 -23.66 2.28
N ASP A 296 7.51 -24.96 2.04
CA ASP A 296 7.73 -26.00 3.06
C ASP A 296 9.18 -26.04 3.59
N HIS A 297 10.13 -25.53 2.80
CA HIS A 297 11.54 -25.43 3.17
C HIS A 297 12.17 -24.10 2.75
N ARG A 298 13.38 -23.84 3.26
CA ARG A 298 14.19 -22.69 2.87
C ARG A 298 15.17 -23.11 1.78
N PRO A 299 15.47 -22.23 0.81
CA PRO A 299 16.48 -22.51 -0.18
C PRO A 299 17.88 -22.47 0.42
N ASP A 300 18.85 -22.92 -0.36
CA ASP A 300 20.26 -22.72 -0.09
C ASP A 300 20.57 -21.22 0.21
N PRO A 301 21.36 -20.90 1.25
CA PRO A 301 21.66 -19.52 1.62
C PRO A 301 22.36 -18.69 0.52
N GLU A 302 23.23 -19.30 -0.28
CA GLU A 302 23.93 -18.59 -1.36
C GLU A 302 22.97 -18.28 -2.51
N LEU A 303 22.12 -19.24 -2.88
CA LEU A 303 21.05 -19.01 -3.85
C LEU A 303 20.06 -17.95 -3.38
N HIS A 304 19.69 -17.95 -2.08
CA HIS A 304 18.86 -16.90 -1.50
C HIS A 304 19.50 -15.52 -1.65
N GLN A 305 20.78 -15.39 -1.32
CA GLN A 305 21.52 -14.13 -1.43
C GLN A 305 21.60 -13.65 -2.88
N ARG A 306 21.89 -14.56 -3.82
CA ARG A 306 21.93 -14.28 -5.26
C ARG A 306 20.57 -13.82 -5.77
N ALA A 307 19.49 -14.50 -5.40
CA ALA A 307 18.13 -14.12 -5.76
C ALA A 307 17.80 -12.72 -5.24
N MET A 308 18.12 -12.43 -3.98
CA MET A 308 17.89 -11.11 -3.39
C MET A 308 18.63 -9.99 -4.13
N GLN A 309 19.86 -10.23 -4.60
CA GLN A 309 20.61 -9.26 -5.41
C GLN A 309 19.93 -9.01 -6.77
N GLN A 310 19.61 -10.08 -7.51
CA GLN A 310 18.95 -9.95 -8.81
C GLN A 310 17.56 -9.31 -8.71
N LEU A 311 16.79 -9.64 -7.67
CA LEU A 311 15.49 -9.01 -7.41
C LEU A 311 15.61 -7.50 -7.18
N VAL A 312 16.69 -7.02 -6.55
CA VAL A 312 16.91 -5.59 -6.30
C VAL A 312 17.20 -4.85 -7.58
N GLU A 313 18.08 -5.41 -8.41
CA GLU A 313 18.44 -4.87 -9.72
C GLU A 313 17.22 -4.83 -10.65
N ALA A 314 16.53 -5.98 -10.78
CA ALA A 314 15.29 -6.09 -11.52
C ALA A 314 14.20 -5.18 -10.92
N ALA A 315 14.17 -4.96 -9.61
CA ALA A 315 13.21 -4.04 -9.00
C ALA A 315 13.55 -2.55 -9.24
N GLY A 316 14.78 -2.22 -9.67
CA GLY A 316 15.32 -0.86 -9.69
C GLY A 316 15.47 -0.28 -8.29
N HIS A 317 15.73 -1.13 -7.29
CA HIS A 317 15.92 -0.75 -5.90
C HIS A 317 17.42 -0.58 -5.61
N SER A 318 17.76 0.23 -4.61
CA SER A 318 19.16 0.43 -4.18
C SER A 318 19.55 -0.35 -2.94
N LEU A 319 18.61 -1.10 -2.34
CA LEU A 319 18.80 -1.83 -1.08
C LEU A 319 18.08 -3.17 -1.14
N ALA A 320 18.79 -4.24 -0.76
CA ALA A 320 18.27 -5.61 -0.64
C ALA A 320 17.00 -5.71 0.20
N ALA A 321 16.95 -4.98 1.31
CA ALA A 321 15.78 -4.96 2.19
C ALA A 321 14.47 -4.58 1.47
N LYS A 322 14.51 -3.84 0.35
CA LYS A 322 13.31 -3.47 -0.40
C LYS A 322 12.74 -4.59 -1.27
N ALA A 323 13.48 -5.67 -1.52
CA ALA A 323 12.94 -6.84 -2.23
C ALA A 323 11.89 -7.56 -1.38
N THR A 324 12.00 -7.50 -0.04
CA THR A 324 11.04 -8.09 0.90
C THR A 324 9.61 -7.51 0.79
N ALA A 325 9.46 -6.35 0.14
CA ALA A 325 8.16 -5.79 -0.18
C ALA A 325 7.39 -6.63 -1.23
N TYR A 326 8.08 -7.47 -2.01
CA TYR A 326 7.49 -8.34 -3.03
C TYR A 326 7.41 -9.80 -2.60
N ILE A 327 8.46 -10.30 -1.92
CA ILE A 327 8.61 -11.72 -1.58
C ILE A 327 8.46 -12.04 -0.08
N SER A 328 8.31 -11.03 0.78
CA SER A 328 8.33 -11.15 2.25
C SER A 328 9.69 -11.58 2.83
N THR A 329 9.68 -12.04 4.09
CA THR A 329 10.80 -12.73 4.75
C THR A 329 10.30 -14.05 5.34
N PHE A 330 11.15 -15.07 5.46
CA PHE A 330 10.76 -16.34 6.08
C PHE A 330 10.21 -16.17 7.50
N ALA A 331 10.81 -15.30 8.32
CA ALA A 331 10.29 -15.00 9.66
C ALA A 331 8.88 -14.35 9.62
N THR A 332 8.60 -13.54 8.61
CA THR A 332 7.27 -12.93 8.44
C THR A 332 6.27 -13.97 7.94
N ALA A 333 6.65 -14.77 6.94
CA ALA A 333 5.88 -15.88 6.40
C ALA A 333 5.48 -16.88 7.50
N GLU A 334 6.44 -17.36 8.30
CA GLU A 334 6.20 -18.24 9.45
C GLU A 334 5.30 -17.61 10.51
N ARG A 335 5.36 -16.29 10.68
CA ARG A 335 4.44 -15.59 11.59
C ARG A 335 3.03 -15.54 11.02
N LEU A 336 2.87 -15.37 9.71
CA LEU A 336 1.58 -15.29 9.02
C LEU A 336 0.91 -16.65 8.88
N SER A 337 1.68 -17.74 8.76
CA SER A 337 1.15 -19.10 8.71
C SER A 337 0.65 -19.62 10.06
N ARG A 338 1.02 -18.97 11.17
CA ARG A 338 0.52 -19.33 12.50
C ARG A 338 -0.96 -18.99 12.63
N PRO A 339 -1.77 -19.87 13.25
CA PRO A 339 -3.19 -19.60 13.46
C PRO A 339 -3.38 -18.36 14.34
N VAL A 340 -4.32 -17.50 13.95
CA VAL A 340 -4.77 -16.39 14.80
C VAL A 340 -5.74 -16.98 15.80
N VAL A 341 -5.28 -17.13 17.04
CA VAL A 341 -6.06 -17.68 18.14
C VAL A 341 -6.73 -16.54 18.92
N THR A 342 -8.05 -16.58 19.04
CA THR A 342 -8.82 -15.62 19.85
C THR A 342 -8.71 -15.94 21.34
N PHE A 343 -9.07 -14.98 22.20
CA PHE A 343 -9.13 -15.23 23.63
C PHE A 343 -10.10 -16.36 23.99
N GLU A 344 -11.28 -16.38 23.35
CA GLU A 344 -12.28 -17.43 23.54
C GLU A 344 -11.75 -18.82 23.15
N GLN A 345 -11.05 -18.92 22.01
CA GLN A 345 -10.41 -20.17 21.59
C GLN A 345 -9.32 -20.61 22.56
N ALA A 346 -8.56 -19.66 23.12
CA ALA A 346 -7.55 -19.94 24.13
C ALA A 346 -8.15 -20.48 25.43
N ILE A 347 -9.30 -19.94 25.86
CA ILE A 347 -10.04 -20.43 27.04
C ILE A 347 -10.63 -21.81 26.76
N ALA A 348 -11.35 -21.99 25.66
CA ALA A 348 -11.96 -23.27 25.30
C ALA A 348 -10.92 -24.40 25.18
N ALA A 349 -9.74 -24.11 24.60
CA ALA A 349 -8.66 -25.08 24.53
C ALA A 349 -8.04 -25.38 25.90
N LEU A 350 -8.04 -24.42 26.83
CA LEU A 350 -7.57 -24.61 28.19
C LEU A 350 -8.53 -25.47 28.99
N ASP A 351 -9.84 -25.25 28.84
CA ASP A 351 -10.89 -26.04 29.48
C ASP A 351 -10.89 -27.48 28.95
N ALA A 352 -10.79 -27.66 27.63
CA ALA A 352 -10.67 -28.98 27.00
C ALA A 352 -9.39 -29.73 27.40
N ALA A 353 -8.35 -29.01 27.79
CA ALA A 353 -7.10 -29.57 28.31
C ALA A 353 -7.09 -29.69 29.84
N ASN A 354 -8.23 -29.56 30.53
CA ASN A 354 -8.32 -29.60 32.00
C ASN A 354 -7.34 -28.63 32.70
N GLY A 355 -7.14 -27.44 32.13
CA GLY A 355 -6.20 -26.44 32.64
C GLY A 355 -4.73 -26.66 32.26
N VAL A 356 -4.41 -27.73 31.53
CA VAL A 356 -3.05 -28.06 31.07
C VAL A 356 -2.64 -27.17 29.90
N LYS A 357 -1.95 -26.08 30.23
CA LYS A 357 -1.54 -25.02 29.28
C LYS A 357 -0.65 -25.51 28.13
N SER A 358 0.15 -26.56 28.34
CA SER A 358 0.99 -27.15 27.29
C SER A 358 0.16 -27.90 26.24
N GLU A 359 -0.86 -28.63 26.67
CA GLU A 359 -1.77 -29.36 25.79
C GLU A 359 -2.70 -28.41 25.05
N ALA A 360 -3.23 -27.39 25.74
CA ALA A 360 -4.00 -26.30 25.14
C ALA A 360 -3.20 -25.56 24.05
N ALA A 361 -1.93 -25.23 24.32
CA ALA A 361 -1.07 -24.59 23.32
C ALA A 361 -0.80 -25.51 22.12
N LYS A 362 -0.59 -26.82 22.38
CA LYS A 362 -0.34 -27.82 21.34
C LYS A 362 -1.56 -28.03 20.44
N SER A 363 -2.77 -28.12 21.01
CA SER A 363 -4.02 -28.26 20.24
C SER A 363 -4.28 -27.05 19.34
N LEU A 364 -3.93 -25.86 19.84
CA LEU A 364 -4.02 -24.60 19.10
C LEU A 364 -2.86 -24.34 18.13
N LYS A 365 -1.86 -25.25 18.06
CA LYS A 365 -0.64 -25.10 17.25
C LYS A 365 0.10 -23.77 17.49
N ILE A 366 0.11 -23.30 18.73
CA ILE A 366 0.84 -22.10 19.16
C ILE A 366 1.86 -22.43 20.24
N SER A 367 2.81 -21.52 20.49
CA SER A 367 3.72 -21.70 21.62
C SER A 367 3.00 -21.42 22.94
N ARG A 368 3.44 -22.06 24.02
CA ARG A 368 2.91 -21.81 25.37
C ARG A 368 3.00 -20.33 25.77
N GLN A 369 4.07 -19.64 25.39
CA GLN A 369 4.23 -18.18 25.60
C GLN A 369 3.22 -17.34 24.80
N ALA A 370 2.80 -17.80 23.62
CA ALA A 370 1.74 -17.13 22.87
C ALA A 370 0.39 -17.28 23.59
N LEU A 371 0.07 -18.49 24.09
CA LEU A 371 -1.13 -18.74 24.90
C LEU A 371 -1.18 -17.82 26.13
N TYR A 372 -0.07 -17.70 26.89
CA TYR A 372 -0.02 -16.79 28.04
C TYR A 372 -0.28 -15.33 27.67
N ARG A 373 0.25 -14.85 26.55
CA ARG A 373 0.02 -13.47 26.08
C ARG A 373 -1.43 -13.23 25.68
N ILE A 374 -2.10 -14.24 25.11
CA ILE A 374 -3.53 -14.16 24.77
C ILE A 374 -4.34 -14.10 26.06
N LEU A 375 -4.09 -15.01 27.01
CA LEU A 375 -4.81 -15.05 28.28
C LEU A 375 -4.62 -13.77 29.11
N ALA A 376 -3.40 -13.21 29.13
CA ALA A 376 -3.12 -11.96 29.84
C ALA A 376 -3.84 -10.74 29.25
N LYS A 377 -4.25 -10.79 27.98
CA LYS A 377 -4.98 -9.69 27.32
C LYS A 377 -6.49 -9.73 27.58
N GLY A 378 -7.07 -10.88 27.90
CA GLY A 378 -8.53 -11.02 28.05
C GLY A 378 -9.07 -10.80 29.47
N GLY A 379 -8.23 -10.35 30.42
CA GLY A 379 -8.64 -10.15 31.82
C GLY A 379 -8.60 -11.43 32.66
N PRO A 380 -8.93 -11.36 33.97
CA PRO A 380 -8.81 -12.50 34.88
C PRO A 380 -9.72 -13.65 34.44
N LEU A 381 -9.19 -14.89 34.46
CA LEU A 381 -10.00 -16.08 34.25
C LEU A 381 -11.13 -16.14 35.30
N PRO A 382 -12.37 -16.47 34.91
CA PRO A 382 -13.38 -16.84 35.88
C PRO A 382 -12.85 -18.06 36.66
N THR A 383 -12.72 -17.90 37.97
CA THR A 383 -12.36 -18.99 38.87
C THR A 383 -13.48 -20.03 38.83
N VAL A 384 -13.24 -21.15 38.17
CA VAL A 384 -14.11 -22.33 38.27
C VAL A 384 -14.05 -22.79 39.72
N THR A 385 -15.10 -22.48 40.46
CA THR A 385 -15.35 -23.05 41.79
C THR A 385 -16.02 -24.40 41.54
N PRO A 386 -15.52 -25.52 42.09
CA PRO A 386 -16.16 -26.81 41.87
C PRO A 386 -17.59 -26.77 42.45
N ALA A 387 -18.56 -27.11 41.61
CA ALA A 387 -19.96 -27.14 41.98
C ALA A 387 -20.20 -28.19 43.08
N ASN A 388 -20.82 -27.75 44.17
CA ASN A 388 -21.34 -28.64 45.21
C ASN A 388 -22.72 -29.17 44.74
N PRO A 389 -22.98 -30.49 44.76
CA PRO A 389 -24.24 -31.04 44.28
C PRO A 389 -25.22 -31.19 45.44
N ALA A 390 -26.26 -30.35 45.50
CA ALA A 390 -27.58 -30.66 46.05
C ALA A 390 -28.43 -29.38 46.10
N GLU A 391 -29.50 -29.30 45.31
CA GLU A 391 -30.88 -29.39 45.82
C GLU A 391 -31.88 -29.09 44.72
N THR A 392 -32.99 -29.81 44.83
CA THR A 392 -34.01 -30.12 43.85
C THR A 392 -35.18 -29.13 43.93
N GLU A 393 -35.94 -29.08 42.84
CA GLU A 393 -37.40 -28.86 42.75
C GLU A 393 -38.01 -27.47 42.44
N ALA A 394 -39.03 -27.60 41.56
CA ALA A 394 -40.25 -26.81 41.36
C ALA A 394 -40.26 -25.65 40.34
N SER A 395 -40.83 -25.96 39.16
CA SER A 395 -41.60 -25.09 38.25
C SER A 395 -43.08 -25.01 38.71
N PRO A 396 -44.04 -24.35 37.99
CA PRO A 396 -44.04 -23.06 37.27
C PRO A 396 -45.34 -22.22 37.54
N THR A 397 -45.40 -20.92 37.20
CA THR A 397 -46.69 -20.30 36.76
C THR A 397 -46.58 -18.96 35.99
N SER A 398 -47.28 -18.94 34.85
CA SER A 398 -48.14 -17.88 34.24
C SER A 398 -47.62 -16.50 33.80
N ALA A 399 -47.36 -16.38 32.48
CA ALA A 399 -48.10 -15.58 31.47
C ALA A 399 -48.15 -14.01 31.55
N PRO A 400 -48.68 -13.29 30.54
CA PRO A 400 -47.87 -12.63 29.49
C PRO A 400 -48.22 -11.13 29.27
N ASN A 401 -47.43 -10.38 28.49
CA ASN A 401 -47.80 -9.14 27.77
C ASN A 401 -46.56 -8.54 27.11
N GLU A 402 -46.56 -7.83 25.97
CA GLU A 402 -47.55 -7.51 24.95
C GLU A 402 -46.74 -6.93 23.78
N VAL A 403 -47.22 -7.12 22.56
CA VAL A 403 -46.58 -6.70 21.31
C VAL A 403 -46.91 -5.24 21.05
N LEU A 404 -45.89 -4.39 20.83
CA LEU A 404 -46.06 -3.08 20.19
C LEU A 404 -45.28 -3.01 18.88
N LYS A 405 -46.04 -3.05 17.77
CA LYS A 405 -45.60 -2.69 16.42
C LYS A 405 -45.66 -1.17 16.25
N GLY A 406 -44.64 -0.60 15.60
CA GLY A 406 -44.59 0.76 15.08
C GLY A 406 -43.70 0.85 13.82
N PRO A 407 -43.88 1.85 12.95
CA PRO A 407 -44.01 1.67 11.48
C PRO A 407 -42.75 2.11 10.66
N PRO A 408 -42.78 2.11 9.30
CA PRO A 408 -41.60 1.83 8.47
C PRO A 408 -40.72 3.05 8.16
N LEU A 409 -39.42 2.78 7.97
CA LEU A 409 -38.40 3.73 7.57
C LEU A 409 -38.57 4.15 6.10
N ALA A 410 -38.68 5.46 5.90
CA ALA A 410 -38.65 6.12 4.61
C ALA A 410 -37.27 6.03 3.96
N GLN A 411 -37.28 5.81 2.65
CA GLN A 411 -36.14 5.82 1.75
C GLN A 411 -35.56 7.24 1.66
N THR A 412 -34.27 7.39 1.95
CA THR A 412 -33.52 8.62 1.63
C THR A 412 -32.48 8.30 0.56
N ILE A 413 -32.55 9.11 -0.50
CA ILE A 413 -31.89 9.00 -1.79
C ILE A 413 -30.39 9.31 -1.65
N ASN A 414 -29.56 8.37 -2.10
CA ASN A 414 -28.11 8.51 -2.24
C ASN A 414 -27.77 9.45 -3.40
N ASN A 415 -27.21 10.63 -3.11
CA ASN A 415 -26.46 11.43 -4.08
C ASN A 415 -24.97 11.33 -3.76
N ALA A 416 -24.30 10.35 -4.39
CA ALA A 416 -22.84 10.19 -4.35
C ALA A 416 -22.21 10.96 -5.53
N ALA A 417 -21.48 12.04 -5.23
CA ALA A 417 -20.58 12.68 -6.18
C ALA A 417 -19.20 11.97 -6.13
N PRO A 418 -18.59 11.62 -7.28
CA PRO A 418 -17.36 10.83 -7.32
C PRO A 418 -16.13 11.74 -7.41
N ASP A 419 -15.33 11.84 -6.35
CA ASP A 419 -13.96 12.36 -6.50
C ASP A 419 -13.03 11.93 -5.36
N GLN A 420 -12.66 10.65 -5.30
CA GLN A 420 -11.52 10.17 -4.52
C GLN A 420 -10.78 9.02 -5.23
N LEU A 421 -9.98 9.37 -6.25
CA LEU A 421 -8.89 8.52 -6.69
C LEU A 421 -7.73 8.61 -5.69
N SER A 422 -7.86 7.83 -4.62
CA SER A 422 -6.78 7.47 -3.69
C SER A 422 -5.69 6.70 -4.44
N LEU A 423 -4.76 7.45 -5.06
CA LEU A 423 -3.49 6.93 -5.59
C LEU A 423 -2.53 6.67 -4.41
N LEU A 424 -2.74 5.54 -3.73
CA LEU A 424 -1.78 4.97 -2.81
C LEU A 424 -0.75 4.15 -3.58
N ALA A 425 0.48 4.64 -3.54
CA ALA A 425 1.75 3.89 -3.66
C ALA A 425 1.87 2.89 -4.83
N GLU A 426 2.43 3.37 -5.94
CA GLU A 426 3.45 2.63 -6.71
C GLU A 426 4.86 2.99 -6.19
#